data_AF-A0A5C6B9A3-F1
#
_entry.id   AF-A0A5C6B9A3-F1
#
_cell.length_a   1.000
_cell.length_b   1.000
_cell.length_c   1.000
_cell.angle_alpha   90.00
_cell.angle_beta   90.00
_cell.angle_gamma   90.00
#
_symmetry.space_group_name_H-M   'P 1'
#
loop_
_entity.id
_entity.type
_entity.pdbx_description
1 polymer ?
#
loop_
_entity_poly.entity_id
_entity_poly.type
_entity_poly.pdbx_seq_one_letter_code
_entity_poly.pdbx_strand_id
1 'polypeptide(L)'
;MAKRHDLKAKLKAADKRRRNRAVTSRPNPPVPRQTPQRIDVTGLFVDAILKASAGNHAIRDVDVTAALRNIVHLSDPKTAESQAVYRELTAVAVRNEAVTDRAIREAALELLEISKMQTDEKLPDSFLKYLAVLVG
;
A
#
# COMPACT_ATOMS: atom_id res chain seq x y z
N MET A 1 -24.89 31.07 -34.64
CA MET A 1 -25.34 29.70 -34.33
C MET A 1 -24.38 28.89 -33.42
N ALA A 2 -23.28 29.46 -32.87
CA ALA A 2 -22.29 28.71 -32.07
C ALA A 2 -22.60 28.55 -30.57
N LYS A 3 -23.48 29.38 -29.99
CA LYS A 3 -23.71 29.42 -28.52
C LYS A 3 -24.51 28.24 -27.94
N ARG A 4 -25.21 27.46 -28.79
CA ARG A 4 -26.06 26.33 -28.34
C ARG A 4 -25.28 25.03 -28.15
N HIS A 5 -24.16 24.86 -28.84
CA HIS A 5 -23.38 23.62 -28.80
C HIS A 5 -22.53 23.54 -27.51
N ASP A 6 -21.95 24.66 -27.09
CA ASP A 6 -21.19 24.77 -25.84
C ASP A 6 -22.06 24.58 -24.59
N LEU A 7 -23.33 25.00 -24.66
CA LEU A 7 -24.24 24.87 -23.53
C LEU A 7 -24.59 23.40 -23.24
N LYS A 8 -24.80 22.60 -24.30
CA LYS A 8 -25.03 21.15 -24.16
C LYS A 8 -23.79 20.42 -23.65
N ALA A 9 -22.59 20.82 -24.08
CA ALA A 9 -21.34 20.23 -23.61
C ALA A 9 -21.10 20.53 -22.11
N LYS A 10 -21.35 21.78 -21.68
CA LYS A 10 -21.23 22.19 -20.26
C LYS A 10 -22.25 21.49 -19.36
N LEU A 11 -23.49 21.30 -19.82
CA LEU A 11 -24.51 20.54 -19.09
C LEU A 11 -24.13 19.06 -18.92
N LYS A 12 -23.59 18.42 -19.97
CA LYS A 12 -23.12 17.02 -19.89
C LYS A 12 -21.91 16.86 -18.96
N ALA A 13 -21.00 17.84 -18.92
CA ALA A 13 -19.87 17.87 -17.99
C ALA A 13 -20.31 18.12 -16.54
N ALA A 14 -21.33 18.96 -16.32
CA ALA A 14 -21.91 19.20 -15.00
C ALA A 14 -22.64 17.96 -14.45
N ASP A 15 -23.37 17.22 -15.31
CA ASP A 15 -24.08 16.00 -14.91
C ASP A 15 -23.10 14.85 -14.58
N LYS A 16 -22.02 14.71 -15.36
CA LYS A 16 -20.93 13.76 -15.04
C LYS A 16 -20.27 14.05 -13.69
N ARG A 17 -20.14 15.34 -13.33
CA ARG A 17 -19.62 15.75 -12.01
C ARG A 17 -20.62 15.52 -10.88
N ARG A 18 -21.93 15.56 -11.16
CA ARG A 18 -22.98 15.35 -10.16
C ARG A 18 -23.12 13.88 -9.74
N ARG A 19 -22.89 12.92 -10.65
CA ARG A 19 -22.84 11.48 -10.29
C ARG A 19 -21.67 11.11 -9.39
N ASN A 20 -20.59 11.90 -9.41
CA ASN A 20 -19.43 11.68 -8.53
C ASN A 20 -19.49 12.52 -7.24
N ARG A 21 -20.56 13.28 -7.01
CA ARG A 21 -20.66 14.24 -5.89
C ARG A 21 -21.99 14.14 -5.14
N ALA A 22 -22.30 12.94 -4.67
CA ALA A 22 -23.16 12.69 -3.51
C ALA A 22 -22.33 11.76 -2.60
N VAL A 23 -21.96 12.08 -1.36
CA VAL A 23 -22.67 12.81 -0.29
C VAL A 23 -21.64 13.50 0.64
N THR A 24 -22.00 14.68 1.12
CA THR A 24 -21.26 15.51 2.09
C THR A 24 -21.84 15.35 3.51
N SER A 25 -20.94 15.29 4.51
CA SER A 25 -21.02 15.77 5.91
C SER A 25 -22.05 15.24 6.94
N ARG A 26 -21.56 14.41 7.89
CA ARG A 26 -21.51 14.63 9.35
C ARG A 26 -20.66 13.51 10.02
N PRO A 27 -19.97 13.74 11.16
CA PRO A 27 -19.03 12.78 11.74
C PRO A 27 -19.79 11.76 12.58
N ASN A 28 -20.07 10.60 12.00
CA ASN A 28 -20.40 9.37 12.72
C ASN A 28 -19.43 8.29 12.23
N PRO A 29 -19.03 7.33 13.07
CA PRO A 29 -18.06 6.31 12.68
C PRO A 29 -18.58 5.59 11.42
N PRO A 30 -17.74 5.38 10.40
CA PRO A 30 -18.20 4.79 9.16
C PRO A 30 -18.66 3.35 9.43
N VAL A 31 -19.98 3.14 9.39
CA VAL A 31 -20.56 1.81 9.26
C VAL A 31 -20.07 1.25 7.91
N PRO A 32 -19.42 0.07 7.89
CA PRO A 32 -18.75 -0.41 6.69
C PRO A 32 -19.78 -0.73 5.62
N ARG A 33 -19.83 0.09 4.57
CA ARG A 33 -20.38 -0.35 3.29
C ARG A 33 -19.52 -1.52 2.85
N GLN A 34 -20.14 -2.70 2.74
CA GLN A 34 -19.55 -3.88 2.11
C GLN A 34 -19.33 -3.57 0.62
N THR A 35 -18.27 -2.83 0.31
CA THR A 35 -17.56 -2.93 -0.95
C THR A 35 -17.13 -4.37 -1.14
N PRO A 36 -17.11 -4.94 -2.37
CA PRO A 36 -16.51 -6.25 -2.58
C PRO A 36 -15.13 -6.23 -1.93
N GLN A 37 -14.88 -7.16 -1.01
CA GLN A 37 -13.68 -7.21 -0.18
C GLN A 37 -12.46 -7.07 -1.08
N ARG A 38 -11.95 -5.84 -1.22
CA ARG A 38 -10.65 -5.61 -1.83
C ARG A 38 -9.68 -6.07 -0.77
N ILE A 39 -8.92 -7.10 -1.12
CA ILE A 39 -7.85 -7.59 -0.25
C ILE A 39 -6.90 -6.41 -0.02
N ASP A 40 -6.70 -6.07 1.24
CA ASP A 40 -5.74 -5.06 1.65
C ASP A 40 -4.32 -5.65 1.55
N VAL A 41 -3.74 -5.58 0.37
CA VAL A 41 -2.39 -6.12 0.09
C VAL A 41 -1.33 -5.36 0.89
N THR A 42 -1.52 -4.06 1.10
CA THR A 42 -0.61 -3.23 1.90
C THR A 42 -0.62 -3.71 3.35
N GLY A 43 -1.80 -3.92 3.96
CA GLY A 43 -1.93 -4.51 5.29
C GLY A 43 -1.27 -5.89 5.41
N LEU A 44 -1.51 -6.78 4.43
CA LEU A 44 -0.86 -8.11 4.40
C LEU A 44 0.66 -8.03 4.31
N PHE A 45 1.20 -7.03 3.60
CA PHE A 45 2.64 -6.80 3.51
C PHE A 45 3.22 -6.31 4.83
N VAL A 46 2.51 -5.42 5.54
CA VAL A 46 2.90 -4.96 6.87
C VAL A 46 2.98 -6.14 7.84
N ASP A 47 1.95 -6.99 7.88
CA ASP A 47 1.94 -8.18 8.72
C ASP A 47 3.10 -9.12 8.40
N ALA A 48 3.39 -9.35 7.12
CA ALA A 48 4.50 -10.19 6.68
C ALA A 48 5.87 -9.62 7.08
N ILE A 49 6.06 -8.30 6.99
CA ILE A 49 7.29 -7.61 7.42
C ILE A 49 7.47 -7.75 8.93
N LEU A 50 6.43 -7.48 9.72
CA LEU A 50 6.49 -7.58 11.18
C LEU A 50 6.73 -9.01 11.63
N LYS A 51 6.11 -9.99 10.97
CA LYS A 51 6.35 -11.42 11.22
C LYS A 51 7.80 -11.81 10.92
N ALA A 52 8.37 -11.34 9.81
CA ALA A 52 9.78 -11.60 9.48
C ALA A 52 10.71 -11.00 10.54
N SER A 53 10.47 -9.75 10.95
CA SER A 53 11.24 -9.05 11.99
C SER A 53 11.15 -9.73 13.37
N ALA A 54 9.96 -10.20 13.75
CA ALA A 54 9.78 -10.95 15.00
C ALA A 54 10.60 -12.25 15.04
N GLY A 55 10.72 -12.93 13.89
CA GLY A 55 11.53 -14.15 13.76
C GLY A 55 13.04 -13.90 13.66
N ASN A 56 13.46 -12.68 13.30
CA ASN A 56 14.88 -12.32 13.15
C ASN A 56 15.14 -10.86 13.54
N HIS A 57 15.68 -10.66 14.74
CA HIS A 57 15.98 -9.33 15.29
C HIS A 57 17.09 -8.58 14.54
N ALA A 58 17.76 -9.22 13.58
CA ALA A 58 18.77 -8.57 12.73
C ALA A 58 18.16 -7.76 11.58
N ILE A 59 16.87 -7.93 11.26
CA ILE A 59 16.20 -7.21 10.17
C ILE A 59 16.03 -5.74 10.54
N ARG A 60 16.57 -4.85 9.70
CA ARG A 60 16.47 -3.39 9.85
C ARG A 60 15.66 -2.76 8.73
N ASP A 61 15.37 -1.47 8.85
CA ASP A 61 14.64 -0.71 7.83
C ASP A 61 15.31 -0.81 6.44
N VAL A 62 16.65 -0.82 6.40
CA VAL A 62 17.42 -0.97 5.15
C VAL A 62 17.14 -2.29 4.43
N ASP A 63 16.94 -3.38 5.17
CA ASP A 63 16.66 -4.70 4.60
C ASP A 63 15.23 -4.78 4.08
N VAL A 64 14.29 -4.17 4.83
CA VAL A 64 12.88 -4.06 4.43
C VAL A 64 12.76 -3.23 3.16
N THR A 65 13.37 -2.05 3.11
CA THR A 65 13.35 -1.20 1.91
C THR A 65 14.08 -1.83 0.73
N ALA A 66 15.13 -2.64 0.97
CA ALA A 66 15.78 -3.41 -0.09
C ALA A 66 14.84 -4.49 -0.64
N ALA A 67 14.17 -5.26 0.22
CA ALA A 67 13.21 -6.28 -0.18
C ALA A 67 12.03 -5.69 -0.98
N LEU A 68 11.47 -4.56 -0.52
CA LEU A 68 10.39 -3.87 -1.24
C LEU A 68 10.85 -3.38 -2.61
N ARG A 69 12.06 -2.79 -2.72
CA ARG A 69 12.64 -2.39 -4.01
C ARG A 69 12.82 -3.58 -4.94
N ASN A 70 13.26 -4.72 -4.41
CA ASN A 70 13.43 -5.93 -5.17
C ASN A 70 12.11 -6.45 -5.75
N ILE A 71 11.00 -6.36 -5.01
CA ILE A 71 9.66 -6.70 -5.52
C ILE A 71 9.24 -5.76 -6.64
N VAL A 72 9.47 -4.45 -6.47
CA VAL A 72 9.12 -3.45 -7.49
C VAL A 72 9.91 -3.66 -8.77
N HIS A 73 11.20 -3.95 -8.67
CA HIS A 73 12.11 -4.12 -9.80
C HIS A 73 12.20 -5.56 -10.32
N LEU A 74 11.50 -6.51 -9.69
CA LEU A 74 11.59 -7.94 -9.99
C LEU A 74 13.04 -8.45 -9.95
N SER A 75 13.80 -7.99 -8.95
CA SER A 75 15.20 -8.37 -8.74
C SER A 75 15.38 -9.22 -7.48
N ASP A 76 16.50 -9.94 -7.42
CA ASP A 76 16.78 -10.80 -6.27
C ASP A 76 17.44 -10.04 -5.10
N PRO A 77 17.07 -10.37 -3.86
CA PRO A 77 17.72 -9.86 -2.66
C PRO A 77 19.16 -10.37 -2.52
N LYS A 78 20.04 -9.49 -2.04
CA LYS A 78 21.49 -9.75 -1.91
C LYS A 78 21.90 -10.14 -0.48
N THR A 79 21.16 -9.70 0.54
CA THR A 79 21.44 -9.99 1.94
C THR A 79 20.47 -11.07 2.44
N ALA A 80 20.90 -11.84 3.45
CA ALA A 80 20.07 -12.90 4.02
C ALA A 80 18.80 -12.31 4.67
N GLU A 81 18.93 -11.14 5.29
CA GLU A 81 17.88 -10.39 5.96
C GLU A 81 16.83 -9.89 4.96
N SER A 82 17.27 -9.22 3.88
CA SER A 82 16.37 -8.79 2.81
C SER A 82 15.73 -9.98 2.09
N GLN A 83 16.43 -11.11 1.98
CA GLN A 83 15.88 -12.34 1.43
C GLN A 83 14.80 -12.94 2.34
N ALA A 84 14.96 -12.89 3.65
CA ALA A 84 13.94 -13.36 4.60
C ALA A 84 12.64 -12.54 4.46
N VAL A 85 12.76 -11.21 4.41
CA VAL A 85 11.60 -10.32 4.20
C VAL A 85 10.96 -10.56 2.84
N TYR A 86 11.76 -10.64 1.77
CA TYR A 86 11.28 -10.91 0.41
C TYR A 86 10.50 -12.22 0.31
N ARG A 87 10.95 -13.28 1.01
CA ARG A 87 10.25 -14.58 1.05
C ARG A 87 8.89 -14.49 1.75
N GLU A 88 8.78 -13.78 2.87
CA GLU A 88 7.46 -13.63 3.52
C GLU A 88 6.52 -12.77 2.66
N LEU A 89 7.02 -11.70 2.02
CA LEU A 89 6.22 -10.86 1.12
C LEU A 89 5.74 -11.62 -0.13
N THR A 90 6.60 -12.43 -0.75
CA THR A 90 6.20 -13.28 -1.89
C THR A 90 5.27 -14.41 -1.48
N ALA A 91 5.37 -14.91 -0.24
CA ALA A 91 4.41 -15.88 0.28
C ALA A 91 3.00 -15.30 0.41
N VAL A 92 2.84 -13.98 0.60
CA VAL A 92 1.52 -13.31 0.59
C VAL A 92 0.83 -13.50 -0.77
N ALA A 93 1.58 -13.38 -1.87
CA ALA A 93 1.06 -13.59 -3.23
C ALA A 93 0.57 -15.04 -3.41
N VAL A 94 1.37 -16.01 -2.95
CA VAL A 94 1.03 -17.44 -3.07
C VAL A 94 -0.18 -17.82 -2.22
N ARG A 95 -0.30 -17.25 -1.01
CA ARG A 95 -1.41 -17.55 -0.09
C ARG A 95 -2.74 -16.94 -0.53
N ASN A 96 -2.72 -15.91 -1.39
CA ASN A 96 -3.90 -15.16 -1.77
C ASN A 96 -4.03 -15.12 -3.30
N GLU A 97 -4.75 -16.10 -3.87
CA GLU A 97 -4.95 -16.23 -5.32
C GLU A 97 -5.59 -15.00 -5.99
N ALA A 98 -6.31 -14.18 -5.22
CA ALA A 98 -6.93 -12.95 -5.70
C ALA A 98 -5.98 -11.73 -5.72
N VAL A 99 -4.75 -11.86 -5.22
CA VAL A 99 -3.74 -10.81 -5.24
C VAL A 99 -2.99 -10.84 -6.57
N THR A 100 -3.10 -9.75 -7.33
CA THR A 100 -2.41 -9.61 -8.62
C THR A 100 -0.99 -9.07 -8.44
N ASP A 101 -0.09 -9.41 -9.36
CA ASP A 101 1.28 -8.83 -9.42
C ASP A 101 1.27 -7.30 -9.42
N ARG A 102 0.25 -6.70 -10.04
CA ARG A 102 0.05 -5.25 -10.03
C ARG A 102 -0.21 -4.74 -8.62
N ALA A 103 -1.12 -5.37 -7.89
CA ALA A 103 -1.46 -4.98 -6.52
C ALA A 103 -0.26 -5.14 -5.58
N ILE A 104 0.55 -6.20 -5.77
CA ILE A 104 1.81 -6.41 -5.05
C ILE A 104 2.79 -5.25 -5.30
N ARG A 105 3.00 -4.87 -6.56
CA ARG A 105 3.89 -3.76 -6.90
C ARG A 105 3.38 -2.42 -6.39
N GLU A 106 2.07 -2.17 -6.47
CA GLU A 106 1.44 -0.95 -5.94
C GLU A 106 1.60 -0.86 -4.41
N ALA A 107 1.35 -1.95 -3.68
CA ALA A 107 1.57 -2.03 -2.23
C ALA A 107 3.04 -1.84 -1.85
N ALA A 108 3.97 -2.47 -2.59
CA ALA A 108 5.40 -2.32 -2.35
C ALA A 108 5.88 -0.87 -2.59
N LEU A 109 5.36 -0.20 -3.62
CA LEU A 109 5.65 1.22 -3.89
C LEU A 109 5.09 2.12 -2.79
N GLU A 110 3.86 1.89 -2.35
CA GLU A 110 3.23 2.65 -1.27
C GLU A 110 4.05 2.54 0.03
N LEU A 111 4.43 1.32 0.42
CA LEU A 111 5.28 1.10 1.60
C LEU A 111 6.67 1.71 1.45
N LEU A 112 7.24 1.74 0.24
CA LEU A 112 8.50 2.45 -0.02
C LEU A 112 8.36 3.95 0.19
N GLU A 113 7.28 4.57 -0.28
CA GLU A 113 7.05 5.99 -0.04
C GLU A 113 6.85 6.29 1.44
N ILE A 114 6.10 5.46 2.15
CA ILE A 114 5.94 5.59 3.61
C ILE A 114 7.30 5.42 4.31
N SER A 115 8.11 4.45 3.89
CA SER A 115 9.42 4.20 4.49
C SER A 115 10.33 5.44 4.42
N LYS A 116 10.30 6.19 3.32
CA LYS A 116 11.09 7.43 3.18
C LYS A 116 10.69 8.51 4.20
N MET A 117 9.42 8.52 4.63
CA MET A 117 8.92 9.50 5.61
C MET A 117 9.22 9.08 7.05
N GLN A 118 9.43 7.79 7.29
CA GLN A 118 9.54 7.21 8.64
C GLN A 118 10.94 6.72 8.97
N THR A 119 11.84 6.59 8.00
CA THR A 119 13.23 6.21 8.25
C THR A 119 14.00 7.39 8.82
N ASP A 120 14.69 7.16 9.94
CA ASP A 120 15.59 8.11 10.59
C ASP A 120 17.01 7.54 10.60
N GLU A 121 18.00 8.36 10.17
CA GLU A 121 19.42 7.96 10.17
C GLU A 121 19.95 7.57 11.55
N LYS A 122 19.36 8.11 12.62
CA LYS A 122 19.75 7.82 14.01
C LYS A 122 19.08 6.57 14.56
N LEU A 123 17.99 6.11 13.94
CA LEU A 123 17.18 5.00 14.42
C LEU A 123 16.96 4.00 13.26
N PRO A 124 17.80 2.96 13.16
CA PRO A 124 17.79 2.04 12.02
C PRO A 124 16.54 1.14 11.89
N ASP A 125 15.64 1.21 12.88
CA ASP A 125 14.41 0.41 12.99
C ASP A 125 13.17 1.32 13.20
N SER A 126 13.27 2.59 12.81
CA SER A 126 12.22 3.60 12.99
C SER A 126 10.98 3.28 12.15
N PHE A 127 11.18 2.84 10.91
CA PHE A 127 10.08 2.42 10.05
C PHE A 127 9.43 1.12 10.55
N LEU A 128 10.21 0.13 10.98
CA LEU A 128 9.66 -1.08 11.61
C LEU A 128 8.84 -0.78 12.87
N LYS A 129 9.31 0.14 13.72
CA LYS A 129 8.56 0.59 14.90
C LYS A 129 7.26 1.30 14.50
N TYR A 130 7.31 2.15 13.48
CA TYR A 130 6.11 2.79 12.93
C TYR A 130 5.09 1.75 12.45
N LEU A 131 5.52 0.73 11.71
CA LEU A 131 4.66 -0.35 11.27
C LEU A 131 4.05 -1.12 12.45
N ALA A 132 4.83 -1.40 13.49
CA ALA A 132 4.34 -2.08 14.69
C ALA A 132 3.26 -1.27 15.43
N VAL A 133 3.39 0.05 15.49
CA VAL A 133 2.38 0.95 16.07
C VAL A 133 1.10 1.02 15.23
N LEU A 134 1.19 0.80 13.91
CA LEU A 134 0.04 0.86 13.02
C LEU A 134 -0.86 -0.40 13.13
N VAL A 135 -0.28 -1.54 13.52
CA VAL A 135 -0.99 -2.83 13.66
C VAL A 135 -1.39 -3.13 15.11
N GLY A 136 -0.71 -2.54 16.09
CA GLY A 136 -1.00 -2.68 17.54
C GLY A 136 -2.13 -1.79 18.03
#